data_AF-A0A967EWR1-F1
#
_entry.id   AF-A0A967EWR1-F1
#
_cell.length_a   1.000
_cell.length_b   1.000
_cell.length_c   1.000
_cell.angle_alpha   90.00
_cell.angle_beta   90.00
_cell.angle_gamma   90.00
#
_symmetry.space_group_name_H-M   'P 1'
#
loop_
_entity.id
_entity.type
_entity.pdbx_description
1 polymer ?
#
loop_
_entity_poly.entity_id
_entity_poly.type
_entity_poly.pdbx_seq_one_letter_code
_entity_poly.pdbx_strand_id
1 'polypeptide(L)'
;MAKGNRNPSKGSKPEKLVRDALMVAVNREAQDAEGKPTKKLALLADKVVSKALDGDMVAAKEIFDRLDGKPRQEIEHSGEVDTGPEMSNMEIARRLAFALTQGQVNEGG
;
A
#
# COMPACT_ATOMS: atom_id res chain seq x y z
N MET A 1 -3.93 -20.56 -13.39
CA MET A 1 -4.43 -19.18 -13.19
C MET A 1 -4.73 -18.98 -11.71
N ALA A 2 -3.90 -18.22 -10.99
CA ALA A 2 -4.08 -17.96 -9.56
C ALA A 2 -5.27 -17.00 -9.35
N LYS A 3 -6.27 -17.46 -8.60
CA LYS A 3 -7.46 -16.70 -8.23
C LYS A 3 -7.06 -15.70 -7.14
N GLY A 4 -6.88 -14.43 -7.51
CA GLY A 4 -6.60 -13.37 -6.54
C GLY A 4 -7.65 -13.36 -5.42
N ASN A 5 -7.20 -13.42 -4.17
CA ASN A 5 -8.05 -13.41 -2.98
C ASN A 5 -8.89 -12.12 -2.96
N ARG A 6 -10.19 -12.22 -3.29
CA ARG A 6 -11.20 -11.18 -3.12
C ARG A 6 -11.76 -11.14 -1.70
N ASN A 7 -10.89 -11.27 -0.69
CA ASN A 7 -11.31 -11.02 0.68
C ASN A 7 -11.02 -9.56 1.00
N PRO A 8 -12.04 -8.70 1.25
CA PRO A 8 -11.80 -7.43 1.90
C PRO A 8 -11.07 -7.72 3.22
N SER A 9 -9.93 -7.05 3.41
CA SER A 9 -9.06 -7.19 4.59
C SER A 9 -9.92 -7.10 5.87
N LYS A 10 -10.14 -8.24 6.53
CA LYS A 10 -10.95 -8.37 7.74
C LYS A 10 -10.29 -7.55 8.85
N GLY A 11 -10.84 -6.35 9.09
CA GLY A 11 -10.28 -5.33 9.99
C GLY A 11 -10.29 -3.93 9.37
N SER A 12 -11.38 -3.59 8.67
CA SER A 12 -11.45 -2.48 7.73
C SER A 12 -11.59 -1.14 8.45
N LYS A 13 -10.48 -0.39 8.59
CA LYS A 13 -10.58 1.05 8.89
C LYS A 13 -11.53 1.70 7.85
N PRO A 14 -12.43 2.64 8.22
CA PRO A 14 -13.41 3.23 7.31
C PRO A 14 -12.82 3.74 5.98
N GLU A 15 -11.57 4.19 5.99
CA GLU A 15 -10.83 4.67 4.82
C GLU A 15 -10.64 3.57 3.77
N LYS A 16 -10.56 2.29 4.17
CA LYS A 16 -10.47 1.15 3.24
C LYS A 16 -11.75 0.98 2.44
N LEU A 17 -12.92 1.17 3.06
CA LEU A 17 -14.21 1.04 2.36
C LEU A 17 -14.38 2.14 1.29
N VAL A 18 -13.98 3.36 1.63
CA VAL A 18 -14.01 4.49 0.68
C VAL A 18 -13.02 4.26 -0.47
N ARG A 19 -11.79 3.82 -0.15
CA ARG A 19 -10.79 3.46 -1.16
C ARG A 19 -11.33 2.40 -2.11
N ASP A 20 -11.92 1.33 -1.60
CA ASP A 20 -12.44 0.23 -2.43
C ASP A 20 -13.58 0.73 -3.35
N ALA A 21 -14.49 1.55 -2.83
CA ALA A 21 -15.55 2.15 -3.63
C ALA A 21 -15.01 3.06 -4.73
N LEU A 22 -14.01 3.90 -4.42
CA LEU A 22 -13.35 4.76 -5.41
C LEU A 22 -12.62 3.94 -6.47
N MET A 23 -11.89 2.89 -6.08
CA MET A 23 -11.19 1.99 -7.01
C MET A 23 -12.15 1.35 -8.01
N VAL A 24 -13.33 0.93 -7.55
CA VAL A 24 -14.39 0.42 -8.44
C VAL A 24 -14.90 1.54 -9.35
N ALA A 25 -15.19 2.72 -8.82
CA ALA A 25 -15.76 3.83 -9.58
C ALA A 25 -14.84 4.33 -10.71
N VAL A 26 -13.54 4.52 -10.44
CA VAL A 26 -12.58 5.01 -11.44
C VAL A 26 -12.30 4.01 -12.55
N ASN A 27 -12.48 2.71 -12.29
CA ASN A 27 -12.27 1.66 -13.29
C ASN A 27 -13.49 1.36 -14.16
N ARG A 28 -14.64 2.01 -13.91
CA ARG A 28 -15.83 1.87 -14.77
C ARG A 28 -15.60 2.47 -16.15
N GLU A 29 -16.30 1.93 -17.12
CA GLU A 29 -16.35 2.44 -18.49
C GLU A 29 -16.97 3.85 -18.55
N ALA A 30 -16.48 4.62 -19.50
CA ALA A 30 -16.90 5.96 -19.87
C ALA A 30 -16.62 6.17 -21.37
N GLN A 31 -17.00 7.33 -21.89
CA GLN A 31 -16.67 7.76 -23.23
C GLN A 31 -15.80 9.02 -23.14
N ASP A 32 -14.80 9.12 -24.00
CA ASP A 32 -14.03 10.35 -24.18
C ASP A 32 -14.81 11.39 -25.00
N ALA A 33 -14.19 12.55 -25.26
CA ALA A 33 -14.80 13.62 -26.05
C ALA A 33 -15.11 13.22 -27.50
N GLU A 34 -14.46 12.18 -28.02
CA GLU A 34 -14.67 11.62 -29.36
C GLU A 34 -15.66 10.45 -29.35
N GLY A 35 -16.25 10.14 -28.20
CA GLY A 35 -17.19 9.02 -28.03
C GLY A 35 -16.54 7.65 -27.96
N LYS A 36 -15.20 7.56 -27.88
CA LYS A 36 -14.50 6.28 -27.78
C LYS A 36 -14.61 5.71 -26.36
N PRO A 37 -14.80 4.39 -26.22
CA PRO A 37 -14.87 3.75 -24.92
C PRO A 37 -13.52 3.87 -24.20
N THR A 38 -13.55 4.35 -22.96
CA THR A 38 -12.39 4.52 -22.10
C THR A 38 -12.76 4.26 -20.64
N LYS A 39 -11.80 4.37 -19.72
CA LYS A 39 -12.06 4.31 -18.28
C LYS A 39 -12.20 5.72 -17.71
N LYS A 40 -13.04 5.87 -16.68
CA LYS A 40 -13.14 7.14 -15.91
C LYS A 40 -11.79 7.61 -15.37
N LEU A 41 -10.90 6.68 -15.02
CA LEU A 41 -9.55 6.98 -14.57
C LEU A 41 -8.72 7.74 -15.62
N ALA A 42 -8.84 7.39 -16.90
CA ALA A 42 -8.11 8.07 -17.98
C ALA A 42 -8.58 9.52 -18.11
N LEU A 43 -9.90 9.72 -18.14
CA LEU A 43 -10.51 11.06 -18.19
C LEU A 43 -10.14 11.93 -16.97
N LEU A 44 -9.98 11.30 -15.80
CA LEU A 44 -9.52 12.00 -14.61
C LEU A 44 -8.06 12.41 -14.73
N ALA A 45 -7.20 11.54 -15.24
CA ALA A 45 -5.79 11.85 -15.50
C ALA A 45 -5.65 13.01 -16.49
N ASP A 46 -6.40 12.99 -17.60
CA ASP A 46 -6.41 14.08 -18.59
C ASP A 46 -6.78 15.41 -17.93
N LYS A 47 -7.83 15.44 -17.10
CA LYS A 47 -8.24 16.65 -16.37
C LYS A 47 -7.18 17.14 -15.39
N VAL A 48 -6.47 16.23 -14.72
CA VAL A 48 -5.37 16.61 -13.80
C VAL A 48 -4.22 17.24 -14.58
N VAL A 49 -3.87 16.69 -15.75
CA VAL A 49 -2.86 17.27 -16.64
C VAL A 49 -3.31 18.63 -17.16
N SER A 50 -4.55 18.77 -17.65
CA SER A 50 -5.07 20.07 -18.11
C SER A 50 -5.00 21.12 -17.02
N LYS A 51 -5.42 20.81 -15.80
CA LYS A 51 -5.30 21.75 -14.67
C LYS A 51 -3.86 22.14 -14.36
N ALA A 52 -2.93 21.19 -14.43
CA ALA A 52 -1.51 21.49 -14.24
C ALA A 52 -0.97 22.44 -15.32
N LEU A 53 -1.39 22.24 -16.59
CA LEU A 53 -1.05 23.13 -17.70
C LEU A 53 -1.66 24.53 -17.54
N ASP A 54 -2.84 24.62 -16.93
CA ASP A 54 -3.51 25.89 -16.58
C ASP A 54 -2.88 26.59 -15.35
N GLY A 55 -1.83 26.01 -14.75
CA GLY A 55 -1.08 26.60 -13.64
C GLY A 55 -1.52 26.15 -12.24
N ASP A 56 -2.36 25.11 -12.11
CA ASP A 56 -2.66 24.48 -10.83
C ASP A 56 -1.43 23.74 -10.29
N MET A 57 -0.67 24.41 -9.43
CA MET A 57 0.55 23.87 -8.83
C MET A 57 0.30 22.63 -7.98
N VAL A 58 -0.91 22.42 -7.45
CA VAL A 58 -1.27 21.21 -6.70
C VAL A 58 -1.37 20.04 -7.67
N ALA A 59 -2.04 20.23 -8.81
CA ALA A 59 -2.12 19.21 -9.86
C ALA A 59 -0.73 18.90 -10.45
N ALA A 60 0.10 19.91 -10.70
CA ALA A 60 1.47 19.73 -11.19
C ALA A 60 2.32 18.91 -10.22
N LYS A 61 2.32 19.28 -8.92
CA LYS A 61 3.03 18.54 -7.88
C LYS A 61 2.58 17.08 -7.80
N GLU A 62 1.28 16.85 -7.89
CA GLU A 62 0.69 15.51 -7.79
C GLU A 62 1.02 14.63 -9.02
N ILE A 63 1.33 15.23 -10.18
CA ILE A 63 1.90 14.55 -11.35
C ILE A 63 3.38 14.22 -11.10
N PHE A 64 4.20 15.21 -10.70
CA PHE A 64 5.63 14.99 -10.42
C PHE A 64 5.85 13.92 -9.35
N ASP A 65 5.09 13.98 -8.26
CA ASP A 65 5.13 13.00 -7.16
C ASP A 65 4.83 11.56 -7.65
N ARG A 66 4.10 11.38 -8.75
CA ARG A 66 3.81 10.06 -9.35
C ARG A 66 4.83 9.61 -10.40
N LEU A 67 5.41 10.55 -11.15
CA LEU A 67 6.37 10.25 -12.21
C LEU A 67 7.78 10.08 -11.64
N ASP A 68 8.23 11.03 -10.84
CA ASP A 68 9.57 11.06 -10.25
C ASP A 68 9.61 10.35 -8.89
N GLY A 69 8.42 10.10 -8.31
CA GLY A 69 8.26 9.53 -6.98
C GLY A 69 8.39 10.59 -5.88
N LYS A 70 7.79 10.31 -4.73
CA LYS A 70 7.97 11.17 -3.54
C LYS A 70 9.33 10.86 -2.89
N PRO A 71 10.06 11.88 -2.40
CA PRO A 71 11.17 11.67 -1.48
C PRO A 71 10.74 10.75 -0.34
N ARG A 72 11.62 9.83 0.08
CA ARG A 72 11.33 8.97 1.24
C ARG A 72 11.06 9.86 2.44
N GLN A 73 9.88 9.73 3.02
CA GLN A 73 9.55 10.40 4.27
C GLN A 73 10.36 9.76 5.39
N GLU A 74 11.20 10.55 6.07
CA GLU A 74 11.78 10.14 7.33
C GLU A 74 10.67 10.10 8.38
N ILE A 75 10.49 8.94 9.00
CA ILE A 75 9.56 8.77 10.12
C ILE A 75 10.38 8.97 11.38
N GLU A 76 10.24 10.12 12.03
CA GLU A 76 10.72 10.29 13.39
C GLU A 76 9.81 9.48 14.33
N HIS A 77 10.34 8.40 14.88
CA HIS A 77 9.71 7.69 15.98
C HIS A 77 10.03 8.41 17.28
N SER A 78 9.07 9.17 17.81
CA SER A 78 9.10 9.65 19.19
C SER A 78 8.17 8.77 20.03
N GLY A 79 8.78 7.96 20.89
CA GLY A 79 8.09 7.05 21.79
C GLY A 79 9.09 6.25 22.60
N GLU A 80 8.77 5.97 23.86
CA GLU A 80 9.50 5.01 24.66
C GLU A 80 9.23 3.63 24.07
N VAL A 81 10.27 2.97 23.58
CA VAL A 81 10.15 1.57 23.18
C VAL A 81 10.01 0.80 24.47
N ASP A 82 8.80 0.31 24.78
CA ASP A 82 8.60 -0.74 25.77
C ASP A 82 9.25 -2.01 25.21
N THR A 83 10.57 -2.07 25.30
CA THR A 83 11.32 -3.30 25.16
C THR A 83 10.91 -4.11 26.38
N GLY A 84 9.82 -4.88 26.23
CA GLY A 84 9.38 -5.83 27.26
C GLY A 84 10.60 -6.57 27.81
N PRO A 85 10.51 -7.09 29.05
CA PRO A 85 11.64 -7.34 29.94
C PRO A 85 12.90 -7.81 29.20
N GLU A 86 14.02 -7.08 29.38
CA GLU A 86 15.32 -7.47 28.82
C GLU A 86 15.56 -8.95 29.11
N MET A 87 15.52 -9.77 28.06
CA MET A 87 15.80 -11.19 28.21
C MET A 87 17.28 -11.35 28.46
N SER A 88 17.63 -12.11 29.51
CA SER A 88 19.01 -12.47 29.75
C SER A 88 19.57 -13.20 28.52
N ASN A 89 20.87 -13.06 28.27
CA ASN A 89 21.55 -13.82 27.21
C ASN A 89 21.29 -15.34 27.33
N MET A 90 21.05 -15.83 28.55
CA MET A 90 20.72 -17.23 28.81
C MET A 90 19.30 -17.61 28.36
N GLU A 91 18.31 -16.72 28.50
CA GLU A 91 16.96 -16.95 27.96
C GLU A 91 16.91 -16.80 26.44
N ILE A 92 17.68 -15.88 25.89
CA ILE A 92 17.87 -15.76 24.44
C ILE A 92 18.46 -17.06 23.88
N ALA A 93 19.51 -17.59 24.52
CA ALA A 93 20.13 -18.86 24.13
C ALA A 93 19.17 -20.05 24.25
N ARG A 94 18.34 -20.10 25.30
CA ARG A 94 17.33 -21.17 25.48
C ARG A 94 16.24 -21.12 24.42
N ARG A 95 15.73 -19.94 24.07
CA ARG A 95 14.70 -19.78 23.02
C ARG A 95 15.25 -20.11 21.64
N LEU A 96 16.48 -19.69 21.33
CA LEU A 96 17.18 -20.08 20.11
C LEU A 96 17.40 -21.60 20.03
N ALA A 97 17.87 -22.23 21.10
CA ALA A 97 18.09 -23.67 21.14
C ALA A 97 16.78 -24.47 20.96
N PHE A 98 15.68 -24.01 21.56
CA PHE A 98 14.36 -24.61 21.38
C PHE A 98 13.85 -24.45 19.94
N ALA A 99 14.01 -23.28 19.32
CA ALA A 99 13.61 -23.04 17.94
C ALA A 99 14.43 -23.89 16.94
N LEU A 100 15.73 -24.04 17.18
CA LEU A 100 16.61 -24.85 16.33
C LEU A 100 16.34 -26.35 16.46
N THR A 101 15.95 -26.84 17.65
CA THR A 101 15.57 -28.25 17.85
C THR A 101 14.21 -28.61 17.23
N GLN A 102 13.25 -27.68 17.21
CA GLN A 102 11.98 -27.87 16.50
C GLN A 102 12.11 -27.81 14.96
N GLY A 103 13.20 -27.20 14.46
CA GLY A 103 13.50 -27.15 13.02
C GLY A 103 14.07 -28.45 12.42
N GLN A 104 14.61 -29.38 13.24
CA GLN A 104 15.27 -30.59 12.75
C GLN A 104 14.36 -31.84 12.66
N VAL A 105 13.11 -31.77 13.09
CA VAL A 105 12.15 -32.91 12.99
C VAL A 105 11.37 -32.93 11.67
N ASN A 106 11.67 -32.04 10.72
CA ASN A 106 10.93 -31.93 9.45
C ASN A 106 11.79 -32.17 8.20
N GLU A 107 12.87 -32.93 8.30
CA GLU A 107 13.65 -33.45 7.14
C GLU A 107 13.93 -34.95 7.26
N GLY A 108 12.88 -35.74 7.47
CA GLY A 108 12.98 -37.20 7.48
C GLY A 108 11.71 -37.85 6.97
N GLY A 109 11.42 -37.63 5.68
CA GLY A 109 10.54 -38.50 4.88
C GLY A 109 11.35 -39.61 4.24
#